data_AF-A0A6N8W6M4-F1
#
_entry.id   AF-A0A6N8W6M4-F1
#
_cell.length_a   1.000
_cell.length_b   1.000
_cell.length_c   1.000
_cell.angle_alpha   90.00
_cell.angle_beta   90.00
_cell.angle_gamma   90.00
#
_symmetry.space_group_name_H-M   'P 1'
#
loop_
_entity.id
_entity.type
_entity.pdbx_description
1 polymer ?
#
loop_
_entity_poly.entity_id
_entity_poly.type
_entity_poly.pdbx_seq_one_letter_code
_entity_poly.pdbx_strand_id
1 'polypeptide(L)'
;MTISQDYDSHLVHLVDELCQLSHETEWVEFKKNFHPPQTIGEYISALANAACLKYKPKAYLLYGIEDGAHEVVGTSFDPYTENGKGNQGLLPWITAGLIPNPGFEVFIVEHPSGRVVVFEIEPARGRPVSFYGKFYIRVGSSKTNLKRHPEKERAIWSRGSDWSAEICEGATMDDLDPEAVTKAREQFAITHPSQADDQERQGFSS
;
A
#
# COMPACT_ATOMS: atom_id res chain seq x y z
N MET A 1 24.61 -16.16 13.15
CA MET A 1 23.29 -16.09 12.53
C MET A 1 23.49 -15.69 11.08
N THR A 2 22.98 -16.48 10.14
CA THR A 2 23.07 -16.17 8.70
C THR A 2 21.89 -15.30 8.29
N ILE A 3 22.06 -14.46 7.27
CA ILE A 3 21.05 -13.54 6.72
C ILE A 3 19.69 -14.24 6.46
N SER A 4 19.72 -15.51 6.02
CA SER A 4 18.50 -16.32 5.82
C SER A 4 17.72 -16.59 7.11
N GLN A 5 18.40 -16.87 8.22
CA GLN A 5 17.74 -17.14 9.50
C GLN A 5 17.11 -15.88 10.08
N ASP A 6 17.76 -14.73 9.92
CA ASP A 6 17.24 -13.45 10.38
C ASP A 6 16.00 -13.03 9.55
N TYR A 7 15.99 -13.32 8.25
CA TYR A 7 14.86 -13.06 7.36
C TYR A 7 13.62 -13.91 7.71
N ASP A 8 13.82 -15.22 7.94
CA ASP A 8 12.73 -16.12 8.35
C ASP A 8 12.14 -15.69 9.70
N SER A 9 13.00 -15.28 10.66
CA SER A 9 12.55 -14.75 11.95
C SER A 9 11.73 -13.47 11.80
N HIS A 10 12.11 -12.58 10.88
CA HIS A 10 11.36 -11.34 10.62
C HIS A 10 9.95 -11.63 10.08
N LEU A 11 9.81 -12.58 9.16
CA LEU A 11 8.51 -12.96 8.61
C LEU A 11 7.59 -13.63 9.64
N VAL A 12 8.15 -14.43 10.55
CA VAL A 12 7.40 -14.98 11.69
C VAL A 12 6.86 -13.87 12.57
N HIS A 13 7.69 -12.88 12.93
CA HIS A 13 7.25 -11.73 13.72
C HIS A 13 6.18 -10.90 12.99
N LEU A 14 6.30 -10.71 11.68
CA LEU A 14 5.28 -10.04 10.89
C LEU A 14 3.92 -10.77 10.98
N VAL A 15 3.91 -12.10 10.88
CA VAL A 15 2.68 -12.89 11.04
C VAL A 15 2.08 -12.69 12.44
N ASP A 16 2.90 -12.78 13.49
CA ASP A 16 2.46 -12.57 14.88
C ASP A 16 1.84 -11.17 15.08
N GLU A 17 2.48 -10.12 14.56
CA GLU A 17 1.98 -8.75 14.63
C GLU A 17 0.65 -8.59 13.90
N LEU A 18 0.51 -9.18 12.70
CA LEU A 18 -0.72 -9.11 11.93
C LEU A 18 -1.87 -9.83 12.65
N CYS A 19 -1.62 -11.01 13.24
CA CYS A 19 -2.63 -11.76 14.00
C CYS A 19 -3.18 -11.00 15.23
N GLN A 20 -2.42 -10.05 15.78
CA GLN A 20 -2.87 -9.22 16.90
C GLN A 20 -3.82 -8.08 16.49
N LEU A 21 -4.01 -7.85 15.18
CA LEU A 21 -4.89 -6.81 14.67
C LEU A 21 -6.37 -7.18 14.85
N SER A 22 -7.24 -6.17 14.94
CA SER A 22 -8.69 -6.35 14.98
C SER A 22 -9.24 -6.82 13.63
N HIS A 23 -10.36 -7.54 13.63
CA HIS A 23 -11.10 -7.94 12.41
C HIS A 23 -11.58 -6.74 11.56
N GLU A 24 -11.63 -5.53 12.13
CA GLU A 24 -12.00 -4.30 11.40
C GLU A 24 -10.86 -3.74 10.53
N THR A 25 -9.72 -4.43 10.49
CA THR A 25 -8.53 -4.03 9.73
C THR A 25 -8.73 -4.27 8.24
N GLU A 26 -9.25 -3.27 7.52
CA GLU A 26 -9.61 -3.38 6.10
C GLU A 26 -8.42 -3.69 5.14
N TRP A 27 -7.17 -3.50 5.55
CA TRP A 27 -5.97 -3.77 4.73
C TRP A 27 -5.30 -5.12 5.03
N VAL A 28 -5.91 -5.93 5.89
CA VAL A 28 -5.48 -7.30 6.20
C VAL A 28 -6.67 -8.25 6.01
N GLU A 29 -6.40 -9.44 5.48
CA GLU A 29 -7.37 -10.54 5.41
C GLU A 29 -6.72 -11.86 5.80
N PHE A 30 -7.39 -12.62 6.65
CA PHE A 30 -6.98 -13.95 7.08
C PHE A 30 -7.86 -15.01 6.47
N LYS A 31 -7.25 -16.07 5.95
CA LYS A 31 -7.93 -17.25 5.41
C LYS A 31 -7.33 -18.52 5.98
N LYS A 32 -8.19 -19.49 6.24
CA LYS A 32 -7.75 -20.81 6.71
C LYS A 32 -7.04 -21.59 5.61
N ASN A 33 -7.62 -21.64 4.41
CA ASN A 33 -7.11 -22.44 3.30
C ASN A 33 -7.47 -21.82 1.95
N PHE A 34 -7.03 -22.46 0.87
CA PHE A 34 -7.20 -22.04 -0.51
C PHE A 34 -8.62 -21.62 -0.86
N HIS A 35 -8.69 -20.64 -1.76
CA HIS A 35 -9.91 -20.20 -2.41
C HIS A 35 -9.73 -20.24 -3.93
N PRO A 36 -10.84 -20.30 -4.71
CA PRO A 36 -10.76 -20.22 -6.15
C PRO A 36 -9.88 -19.03 -6.60
N PRO A 37 -9.05 -19.17 -7.65
CA PRO A 37 -8.13 -18.14 -8.11
C PRO A 37 -8.77 -16.76 -8.24
N GLN A 38 -10.01 -16.73 -8.75
CA GLN A 38 -10.81 -15.52 -8.88
C GLN A 38 -10.94 -14.78 -7.54
N THR A 39 -11.28 -15.48 -6.46
CA THR A 39 -11.46 -14.91 -5.13
C THR A 39 -10.17 -14.29 -4.61
N ILE A 40 -9.00 -14.89 -4.90
CA ILE A 40 -7.68 -14.39 -4.50
C ILE A 40 -7.39 -13.05 -5.17
N GLY A 41 -7.55 -12.97 -6.50
CA GLY A 41 -7.34 -11.72 -7.24
C GLY A 41 -8.30 -10.61 -6.82
N GLU A 42 -9.54 -10.94 -6.50
CA GLU A 42 -10.50 -9.98 -5.93
C GLU A 42 -10.06 -9.45 -4.56
N TYR A 43 -9.48 -10.31 -3.70
CA TYR A 43 -8.94 -9.87 -2.41
C TYR A 43 -7.73 -8.97 -2.60
N ILE A 44 -6.82 -9.30 -3.51
CA ILE A 44 -5.64 -8.47 -3.78
C ILE A 44 -6.06 -7.07 -4.25
N SER A 45 -7.02 -6.98 -5.18
CA SER A 45 -7.61 -5.70 -5.58
C SER A 45 -8.25 -4.96 -4.41
N ALA A 46 -9.03 -5.65 -3.57
CA ALA A 46 -9.69 -5.05 -2.41
C ALA A 46 -8.70 -4.49 -1.38
N LEU A 47 -7.65 -5.25 -1.09
CA LEU A 47 -6.64 -4.94 -0.08
C LEU A 47 -5.72 -3.81 -0.54
N ALA A 48 -5.28 -3.80 -1.81
CA ALA A 48 -4.51 -2.69 -2.38
C ALA A 48 -5.27 -1.36 -2.28
N ASN A 49 -6.57 -1.37 -2.62
CA ASN A 49 -7.44 -0.20 -2.50
C ASN A 49 -7.65 0.22 -1.04
N ALA A 50 -7.79 -0.74 -0.12
CA ALA A 50 -7.96 -0.45 1.31
C ALA A 50 -6.69 0.12 1.93
N ALA A 51 -5.51 -0.42 1.61
CA ALA A 51 -4.23 0.10 2.09
C ALA A 51 -3.99 1.54 1.64
N CYS A 52 -4.32 1.86 0.38
CA CYS A 52 -4.33 3.24 -0.10
C CYS A 52 -5.21 4.12 0.79
N LEU A 53 -6.44 3.69 1.08
CA LEU A 53 -7.41 4.43 1.89
C LEU A 53 -7.01 4.60 3.37
N LYS A 54 -6.21 3.68 3.90
CA LYS A 54 -5.74 3.68 5.29
C LYS A 54 -4.31 4.21 5.46
N TYR A 55 -3.69 4.74 4.40
CA TYR A 55 -2.30 5.22 4.39
C TYR A 55 -1.32 4.14 4.88
N LYS A 56 -1.57 2.89 4.50
CA LYS A 56 -0.70 1.78 4.86
C LYS A 56 0.32 1.54 3.74
N PRO A 57 1.59 1.31 4.10
CA PRO A 57 2.63 1.06 3.11
C PRO A 57 2.43 -0.25 2.38
N LYS A 58 1.72 -1.21 2.99
CA LYS A 58 1.42 -2.54 2.46
C LYS A 58 0.03 -3.00 2.93
N ALA A 59 -0.51 -3.97 2.22
CA ALA A 59 -1.69 -4.75 2.57
C ALA A 59 -1.32 -6.24 2.64
N TYR A 60 -2.08 -7.07 3.36
CA TYR A 60 -1.74 -8.47 3.53
C TYR A 60 -2.93 -9.41 3.34
N LEU A 61 -2.73 -10.48 2.59
CA LEU A 61 -3.63 -11.63 2.54
C LEU A 61 -2.87 -12.86 3.01
N LEU A 62 -3.32 -13.47 4.11
CA LEU A 62 -2.63 -14.59 4.73
C LEU A 62 -3.49 -15.85 4.66
N TYR A 63 -2.85 -16.97 4.37
CA TYR A 63 -3.45 -18.30 4.41
C TYR A 63 -2.82 -19.14 5.53
N GLY A 64 -3.62 -19.98 6.16
CA GLY A 64 -3.22 -20.79 7.32
C GLY A 64 -3.59 -20.15 8.66
N ILE A 65 -4.51 -19.19 8.66
CA ILE A 65 -4.99 -18.49 9.85
C ILE A 65 -6.52 -18.64 9.96
N GLU A 66 -7.01 -19.01 11.13
CA GLU A 66 -8.45 -19.09 11.42
C GLU A 66 -9.03 -17.67 11.57
N ASP A 67 -10.00 -17.32 10.73
CA ASP A 67 -10.52 -15.94 10.58
C ASP A 67 -11.14 -15.40 11.88
N GLY A 68 -11.72 -16.25 12.73
CA GLY A 68 -12.41 -15.81 13.96
C GLY A 68 -11.49 -15.53 15.14
N ALA A 69 -10.42 -16.30 15.33
CA ALA A 69 -9.51 -16.17 16.47
C ALA A 69 -8.15 -15.55 16.09
N HIS A 70 -7.89 -15.37 14.78
CA HIS A 70 -6.58 -15.04 14.23
C HIS A 70 -5.47 -16.00 14.68
N GLU A 71 -5.84 -17.27 14.92
CA GLU A 71 -4.89 -18.31 15.31
C GLU A 71 -4.26 -18.94 14.08
N VAL A 72 -2.94 -19.12 14.11
CA VAL A 72 -2.21 -19.87 13.09
C VAL A 72 -2.58 -21.35 13.21
N VAL A 73 -3.21 -21.89 12.16
CA VAL A 73 -3.65 -23.29 12.07
C VAL A 73 -2.92 -24.08 10.98
N GLY A 74 -2.14 -23.39 10.14
CA GLY A 74 -1.40 -23.98 9.04
C GLY A 74 -2.23 -24.16 7.76
N THR A 75 -1.55 -24.21 6.61
CA THR A 75 -2.18 -24.49 5.32
C THR A 75 -1.31 -25.36 4.41
N SER A 76 -1.98 -26.20 3.61
CA SER A 76 -1.37 -26.96 2.50
C SER A 76 -1.38 -26.19 1.18
N PHE A 77 -2.01 -25.02 1.13
CA PHE A 77 -2.07 -24.21 -0.09
C PHE A 77 -0.68 -23.78 -0.53
N ASP A 78 -0.32 -24.04 -1.78
CA ASP A 78 0.92 -23.56 -2.39
C ASP A 78 0.61 -22.76 -3.67
N PRO A 79 0.79 -21.43 -3.67
CA PRO A 79 0.47 -20.59 -4.82
C PRO A 79 1.33 -20.85 -6.05
N TYR A 80 2.46 -21.55 -5.92
CA TYR A 80 3.34 -21.90 -7.04
C TYR A 80 2.93 -23.20 -7.75
N THR A 81 2.10 -24.03 -7.12
CA THR A 81 1.57 -25.26 -7.73
C THR A 81 0.13 -25.12 -8.21
N GLU A 82 -0.60 -24.12 -7.72
CA GLU A 82 -1.97 -23.86 -8.14
C GLU A 82 -2.06 -23.18 -9.51
N ASN A 83 -3.17 -23.44 -10.21
CA ASN A 83 -3.45 -22.86 -11.52
C ASN A 83 -4.60 -21.85 -11.47
N GLY A 84 -4.45 -20.77 -12.24
CA GLY A 84 -5.51 -19.86 -12.61
C GLY A 84 -6.37 -20.41 -13.77
N LYS A 85 -7.13 -19.52 -14.42
CA LYS A 85 -8.00 -19.91 -15.54
C LYS A 85 -7.16 -20.26 -16.77
N GLY A 86 -7.58 -21.29 -17.51
CA GLY A 86 -6.88 -21.71 -18.73
C GLY A 86 -5.57 -22.44 -18.47
N ASN A 87 -5.39 -23.00 -17.26
CA ASN A 87 -4.21 -23.76 -16.86
C ASN A 87 -2.90 -22.93 -16.83
N GLN A 88 -3.03 -21.62 -16.72
CA GLN A 88 -1.91 -20.72 -16.42
C GLN A 88 -1.58 -20.83 -14.93
N GLY A 89 -0.30 -20.72 -14.56
CA GLY A 89 0.08 -20.64 -13.14
C GLY A 89 -0.66 -19.51 -12.42
N LEU A 90 -1.01 -19.73 -11.15
CA LEU A 90 -1.86 -18.82 -10.37
C LEU A 90 -1.33 -17.39 -10.33
N LEU A 91 -0.05 -17.20 -9.95
CA LEU A 91 0.51 -15.86 -9.76
C LEU A 91 0.55 -15.05 -11.06
N PRO A 92 1.08 -15.55 -12.20
CA PRO A 92 1.00 -14.83 -13.47
C PRO A 92 -0.43 -14.50 -13.90
N TRP A 93 -1.38 -15.41 -13.66
CA TRP A 93 -2.79 -15.19 -14.00
C TRP A 93 -3.42 -14.08 -13.17
N ILE A 94 -3.18 -14.07 -11.86
CA ILE A 94 -3.62 -12.98 -10.97
C ILE A 94 -3.01 -11.65 -11.42
N THR A 95 -1.69 -11.61 -11.62
CA THR A 95 -0.96 -10.41 -12.03
C THR A 95 -1.52 -9.82 -13.33
N ALA A 96 -1.81 -10.67 -14.32
CA ALA A 96 -2.40 -10.23 -15.60
C ALA A 96 -3.83 -9.65 -15.44
N GLY A 97 -4.56 -10.04 -14.39
CA GLY A 97 -5.89 -9.53 -14.10
C GLY A 97 -5.92 -8.20 -13.35
N LEU A 98 -4.82 -7.78 -12.70
CA LEU A 98 -4.75 -6.57 -11.88
C LEU A 98 -4.46 -5.32 -12.71
N ILE A 99 -5.36 -4.33 -12.66
CA ILE A 99 -5.24 -3.09 -13.46
C ILE A 99 -5.63 -1.85 -12.63
N PRO A 100 -4.72 -0.87 -12.42
CA PRO A 100 -3.27 -1.02 -12.59
C PRO A 100 -2.74 -2.16 -11.75
N ASN A 101 -1.61 -2.74 -12.13
CA ASN A 101 -0.95 -3.73 -11.29
C ASN A 101 -0.31 -3.01 -10.08
N PRO A 102 -0.76 -3.28 -8.84
CA PRO A 102 -0.14 -2.69 -7.66
C PRO A 102 1.28 -3.23 -7.44
N GLY A 103 1.55 -4.47 -7.85
CA GLY A 103 2.68 -5.25 -7.36
C GLY A 103 2.31 -5.98 -6.08
N PHE A 104 2.81 -7.21 -5.94
CA PHE A 104 2.73 -7.98 -4.71
C PHE A 104 3.84 -9.05 -4.69
N GLU A 105 4.25 -9.44 -3.49
CA GLU A 105 5.19 -10.52 -3.23
C GLU A 105 4.50 -11.63 -2.43
N VAL A 106 5.03 -12.84 -2.53
CA VAL A 106 4.48 -14.02 -1.86
C VAL A 106 5.57 -14.68 -1.05
N PHE A 107 5.28 -14.92 0.22
CA PHE A 107 6.18 -15.58 1.17
C PHE A 107 5.53 -16.84 1.71
N ILE A 108 6.31 -17.92 1.79
CA ILE A 108 5.93 -19.14 2.51
C ILE A 108 6.68 -19.09 3.85
N VAL A 109 5.95 -19.02 4.94
CA VAL A 109 6.48 -18.84 6.29
C VAL A 109 6.27 -20.13 7.09
N GLU A 110 7.36 -20.77 7.48
CA GLU A 110 7.35 -21.92 8.40
C GLU A 110 7.23 -21.42 9.84
N HIS A 111 6.05 -20.88 10.18
CA HIS A 111 5.76 -20.38 11.51
C HIS A 111 5.69 -21.54 12.53
N PRO A 112 6.14 -21.36 13.79
CA PRO A 112 6.19 -22.44 14.78
C PRO A 112 4.87 -23.19 15.00
N SER A 113 3.74 -22.49 14.88
CA SER A 113 2.39 -23.07 15.02
C SER A 113 1.81 -23.67 13.73
N GLY A 114 2.47 -23.52 12.58
CA GLY A 114 2.03 -24.08 11.30
C GLY A 114 2.41 -23.22 10.09
N ARG A 115 2.47 -23.83 8.91
CA ARG A 115 2.84 -23.16 7.65
C ARG A 115 1.83 -22.09 7.24
N VAL A 116 2.31 -20.88 6.97
CA VAL A 116 1.51 -19.71 6.54
C VAL A 116 1.96 -19.25 5.15
N VAL A 117 1.02 -18.86 4.30
CA VAL A 117 1.34 -18.20 3.02
C VAL A 117 0.92 -16.73 3.11
N VAL A 118 1.84 -15.81 2.90
CA VAL A 118 1.63 -14.37 3.00
C VAL A 118 1.73 -13.75 1.62
N PHE A 119 0.68 -13.07 1.18
CA PHE A 119 0.72 -12.15 0.06
C PHE A 119 0.91 -10.74 0.62
N GLU A 120 2.08 -10.15 0.38
CA GLU A 120 2.33 -8.74 0.69
C GLU A 120 2.02 -7.89 -0.55
N ILE A 121 1.09 -6.94 -0.42
CA ILE A 121 0.48 -6.24 -1.53
C ILE A 121 0.77 -4.75 -1.42
N GLU A 122 1.21 -4.12 -2.51
CA GLU A 122 1.40 -2.68 -2.58
C GLU A 122 0.05 -1.92 -2.57
N PRO A 123 -0.02 -0.71 -1.99
CA PRO A 123 -1.22 0.09 -2.03
C PRO A 123 -1.51 0.59 -3.44
N ALA A 124 -2.79 0.80 -3.75
CA ALA A 124 -3.19 1.52 -4.95
C ALA A 124 -2.61 2.95 -4.97
N ARG A 125 -2.18 3.42 -6.14
CA ARG A 125 -1.57 4.76 -6.33
C ARG A 125 -2.29 5.51 -7.44
N GLY A 126 -2.85 6.68 -7.13
CA GLY A 126 -3.51 7.59 -8.10
C GLY A 126 -4.82 7.11 -8.69
N ARG A 127 -5.14 5.81 -8.61
CA ARG A 127 -6.41 5.24 -9.06
C ARG A 127 -6.68 3.88 -8.41
N PRO A 128 -7.96 3.46 -8.32
CA PRO A 128 -8.30 2.14 -7.82
C PRO A 128 -7.73 1.01 -8.68
N VAL A 129 -7.27 -0.05 -8.02
CA VAL A 129 -6.90 -1.34 -8.60
C VAL A 129 -8.17 -2.15 -8.86
N SER A 130 -8.38 -2.57 -10.11
CA SER A 130 -9.38 -3.55 -10.50
C SER A 130 -8.77 -4.93 -10.66
N PHE A 131 -9.62 -5.96 -10.56
CA PHE A 131 -9.30 -7.31 -11.01
C PHE A 131 -10.29 -7.72 -12.10
N TYR A 132 -9.79 -8.02 -13.30
CA TYR A 132 -10.57 -8.29 -14.51
C TYR A 132 -11.73 -7.29 -14.73
N GLY A 133 -11.43 -6.00 -14.60
CA GLY A 133 -12.36 -4.90 -14.86
C GLY A 133 -13.37 -4.62 -13.74
N LYS A 134 -13.32 -5.35 -12.62
CA LYS A 134 -14.15 -5.09 -11.43
C LYS A 134 -13.29 -4.55 -10.30
N PHE A 135 -13.77 -3.50 -9.65
CA PHE A 135 -13.10 -2.88 -8.52
C PHE A 135 -13.67 -3.43 -7.21
N TYR A 136 -12.78 -3.82 -6.30
CA TYR A 136 -13.15 -4.36 -5.00
C TYR A 136 -12.57 -3.51 -3.88
N ILE A 137 -13.17 -3.58 -2.70
CA ILE A 137 -12.72 -2.91 -1.48
C ILE A 137 -13.20 -3.71 -0.27
N ARG A 138 -12.50 -3.60 0.86
CA ARG A 138 -12.99 -4.07 2.16
C ARG A 138 -13.68 -2.94 2.92
N VAL A 139 -14.84 -3.24 3.50
CA VAL A 139 -15.57 -2.37 4.42
C VAL A 139 -15.79 -3.15 5.70
N GLY A 140 -15.09 -2.77 6.77
CA GLY A 140 -14.92 -3.65 7.93
C GLY A 140 -14.32 -5.01 7.52
N SER A 141 -14.97 -6.11 7.90
CA SER A 141 -14.57 -7.47 7.56
C SER A 141 -15.09 -7.97 6.19
N SER A 142 -15.88 -7.18 5.47
CA SER A 142 -16.57 -7.62 4.24
C SER A 142 -15.92 -7.08 2.98
N LYS A 143 -15.63 -7.98 2.03
CA LYS A 143 -15.25 -7.63 0.65
C LYS A 143 -16.50 -7.26 -0.16
N THR A 144 -16.47 -6.12 -0.84
CA THR A 144 -17.59 -5.62 -1.66
C THR A 144 -17.08 -4.94 -2.93
N ASN A 145 -17.99 -4.65 -3.85
CA ASN A 145 -17.67 -3.90 -5.06
C ASN A 145 -17.47 -2.42 -4.72
N LEU A 146 -16.34 -1.84 -5.14
CA LEU A 146 -15.99 -0.44 -4.84
C LEU A 146 -17.00 0.56 -5.41
N LYS A 147 -17.70 0.25 -6.51
CA LYS A 147 -18.73 1.13 -7.10
C LYS A 147 -19.91 1.39 -6.16
N ARG A 148 -20.10 0.56 -5.12
CA ARG A 148 -21.10 0.79 -4.07
C ARG A 148 -20.67 1.84 -3.04
N HIS A 149 -19.42 2.30 -3.12
CA HIS A 149 -18.76 3.22 -2.20
C HIS A 149 -18.08 4.35 -2.99
N PRO A 150 -18.84 5.19 -3.71
CA PRO A 150 -18.28 6.25 -4.56
C PRO A 150 -17.41 7.27 -3.79
N GLU A 151 -17.67 7.44 -2.48
CA GLU A 151 -16.85 8.23 -1.57
C GLU A 151 -15.44 7.64 -1.38
N LYS A 152 -15.35 6.32 -1.19
CA LYS A 152 -14.08 5.58 -1.09
C LYS A 152 -13.34 5.61 -2.43
N GLU A 153 -14.07 5.42 -3.54
CA GLU A 153 -13.49 5.48 -4.88
C GLU A 153 -12.85 6.84 -5.15
N ARG A 154 -13.59 7.94 -4.94
CA ARG A 154 -13.08 9.31 -5.09
C ARG A 154 -11.85 9.57 -4.23
N ALA A 155 -11.86 9.07 -2.99
CA ALA A 155 -10.74 9.24 -2.08
C ALA A 155 -9.45 8.53 -2.56
N ILE A 156 -9.53 7.43 -3.30
CA ILE A 156 -8.35 6.79 -3.91
C ILE A 156 -7.81 7.64 -5.06
N TRP A 157 -8.68 8.18 -5.91
CA TRP A 157 -8.30 9.05 -7.02
C TRP A 157 -7.55 10.29 -6.55
N SER A 158 -7.95 10.88 -5.42
CA SER A 158 -7.26 12.05 -4.84
C SER A 158 -5.90 11.74 -4.21
N ARG A 159 -5.50 10.47 -4.06
CA ARG A 159 -4.31 10.06 -3.29
C ARG A 159 -3.06 9.79 -4.12
N GLY A 160 -3.10 9.96 -5.44
CA GLY A 160 -1.88 9.94 -6.27
C GLY A 160 -1.66 11.19 -7.11
N SER A 161 -2.41 12.26 -6.82
CA SER A 161 -2.11 13.58 -7.34
C SER A 161 -1.61 14.41 -6.18
N ASP A 162 -0.29 14.49 -6.02
CA ASP A 162 0.30 15.59 -5.28
C ASP A 162 0.37 16.79 -6.22
N TRP A 163 -0.72 17.55 -6.28
CA TRP A 163 -0.81 18.76 -7.09
C TRP A 163 0.22 19.84 -6.65
N SER A 164 0.84 19.70 -5.47
CA SER A 164 1.89 20.60 -5.00
C SER A 164 3.30 20.22 -5.46
N ALA A 165 3.49 18.99 -5.96
CA ALA A 165 4.77 18.48 -6.45
C ALA A 165 4.85 18.40 -7.99
N GLU A 166 3.75 18.64 -8.72
CA GLU A 166 3.77 18.72 -10.18
C GLU A 166 4.35 20.05 -10.66
N ILE A 167 5.33 20.00 -11.56
CA ILE A 167 5.90 21.18 -12.23
C ILE A 167 4.82 21.73 -13.18
N CYS A 168 4.36 22.97 -12.95
CA CYS A 168 3.52 23.66 -13.90
C CYS A 168 4.39 24.11 -15.09
N GLU A 169 4.30 23.42 -16.23
CA GLU A 169 5.13 23.69 -17.43
C GLU A 169 4.95 25.11 -18.02
N GLY A 170 3.96 25.87 -17.56
CA GLY A 170 3.69 27.26 -17.98
C GLY A 170 3.99 28.33 -16.93
N ALA A 171 4.39 27.97 -15.71
CA ALA A 171 4.68 28.95 -14.67
C ALA A 171 6.11 29.49 -14.81
N THR A 172 6.22 30.79 -14.97
CA THR A 172 7.47 31.56 -15.05
C THR A 172 7.65 32.41 -13.80
N MET A 173 8.84 33.01 -13.61
CA MET A 173 9.09 33.92 -12.49
C MET A 173 8.14 35.14 -12.48
N ASP A 174 7.55 35.47 -13.63
CA ASP A 174 6.64 36.61 -13.80
C ASP A 174 5.23 36.32 -13.28
N ASP A 175 4.91 35.06 -12.97
CA ASP A 175 3.62 34.65 -12.39
C ASP A 175 3.61 34.76 -10.85
N LEU A 176 4.73 35.17 -10.25
CA LEU A 176 4.83 35.45 -8.81
C LEU A 176 4.29 36.83 -8.48
N ASP A 177 3.31 36.88 -7.56
CA ASP A 177 2.83 38.15 -7.00
C ASP A 177 3.95 38.83 -6.17
N PRO A 178 4.38 40.05 -6.53
CA PRO A 178 5.42 40.79 -5.82
C PRO A 178 5.11 41.04 -4.33
N GLU A 179 3.83 41.20 -3.96
CA GLU A 179 3.42 41.37 -2.56
C GLU A 179 3.61 40.07 -1.77
N ALA A 180 3.34 38.93 -2.40
CA ALA A 180 3.54 37.61 -1.79
C ALA A 180 5.02 37.30 -1.56
N VAL A 181 5.90 37.65 -2.51
CA VAL A 181 7.36 37.49 -2.38
C VAL A 181 7.91 38.35 -1.24
N THR A 182 7.42 39.58 -1.11
CA THR A 182 7.85 40.51 -0.05
C THR A 182 7.47 39.97 1.33
N LYS A 183 6.23 39.54 1.50
CA LYS A 183 5.74 38.95 2.75
C LYS A 183 6.47 37.66 3.13
N ALA A 184 6.81 36.82 2.15
CA ALA A 184 7.59 35.60 2.38
C ALA A 184 9.00 35.91 2.90
N ARG A 185 9.67 36.95 2.37
CA ARG A 185 10.99 37.40 2.85
C ARG A 185 10.94 37.94 4.29
N GLU A 186 9.92 38.72 4.62
CA GLU A 186 9.70 39.22 5.99
C GLU A 186 9.50 38.08 6.99
N GLN A 187 8.64 37.11 6.65
CA GLN A 187 8.39 35.95 7.50
C GLN A 187 9.61 35.02 7.62
N PHE A 188 10.40 34.88 6.56
CA PHE A 188 11.65 34.12 6.61
C PHE A 188 12.67 34.77 7.55
N ALA A 189 12.84 36.09 7.50
CA ALA A 189 13.75 36.82 8.40
C ALA A 189 13.34 36.70 9.88
N ILE A 190 12.04 36.66 10.17
CA ILE A 190 11.52 36.47 11.54
C ILE A 190 11.76 35.04 12.04
N THR A 191 11.60 34.04 11.17
CA THR A 191 11.71 32.62 11.54
C THR A 191 13.14 32.08 11.51
N HIS A 192 14.04 32.70 10.74
CA HIS A 192 15.44 32.31 10.58
C HIS A 192 16.40 33.50 10.85
N PRO A 193 16.42 34.04 12.08
CA PRO A 193 17.19 35.24 12.42
C PRO A 193 18.72 35.05 12.29
N SER A 194 19.24 33.82 12.32
CA SER A 194 20.68 33.53 12.26
C SER A 194 21.28 33.45 10.84
N GLN A 195 20.50 33.71 9.79
CA GLN A 195 20.99 33.78 8.40
C GLN A 195 20.91 35.18 7.78
N ALA A 196 20.36 36.17 8.51
CA ALA A 196 20.30 37.55 8.05
C ALA A 196 21.67 38.27 8.10
N ASP A 197 22.60 37.80 8.95
CA ASP A 197 23.87 38.49 9.23
C ASP A 197 25.00 38.19 8.22
N ASP A 198 24.84 37.20 7.33
CA ASP A 198 25.92 36.78 6.41
C ASP A 198 25.88 37.45 5.02
N GLN A 199 24.85 38.25 4.70
CA GLN A 199 24.80 39.02 3.45
C GLN A 199 25.32 40.47 3.57
N GLU A 200 25.52 41.01 4.77
CA GLU A 200 26.08 42.37 4.94
C GLU A 200 27.62 42.41 5.04
N ARG A 201 28.32 41.27 5.12
CA ARG A 201 29.79 41.23 5.28
C ARG A 201 30.62 41.08 3.98
N GLN A 202 30.01 41.03 2.80
CA GLN A 202 30.76 41.03 1.52
C GLN A 202 30.67 42.36 0.75
N GLY A 203 30.35 43.45 1.44
CA GLY A 203 30.22 44.79 0.87
C GLY A 203 31.21 45.82 1.39
N PHE A 204 32.47 45.48 1.72
CA PHE A 204 33.57 46.48 1.79
C PHE A 204 34.94 45.81 1.96
N SER A 205 35.71 45.67 0.87
CA SER A 205 37.18 45.85 0.86
C SER A 205 37.69 45.79 -0.57
N SER A 206 38.04 46.98 -1.08
CA SER A 206 39.00 47.34 -2.14
C SER A 206 39.13 46.52 -3.42
#